data_AF-A0A520HQN8-F1
#
_entry.id   AF-A0A520HQN8-F1
#
_cell.length_a   1.000
_cell.length_b   1.000
_cell.length_c   1.000
_cell.angle_alpha   90.00
_cell.angle_beta   90.00
_cell.angle_gamma   90.00
#
_symmetry.space_group_name_H-M   'P 1'
#
loop_
_entity.id
_entity.type
_entity.pdbx_description
1 polymer ?
#
loop_
_entity_poly.entity_id
_entity_poly.type
_entity_poly.pdbx_seq_one_letter_code
_entity_poly.pdbx_strand_id
1 'polypeptide(L)'
;VGGTRRLIPFATILSIDTEGPVDLRDLVWLPAQIRLRDGSALAALLPVTYPGTAAEADTMLRLARRTEWREHGGGIHGVGQRIWTTSTGHDVPILEFRHLSFENTA
;
A
#
# COMPACT_ATOMS: atom_id res chain seq x y z
N VAL A 1 -13.20 -8.50 -15.11
CA VAL A 1 -12.44 -9.32 -14.14
C VAL A 1 -11.02 -9.46 -14.67
N GLY A 2 -10.12 -8.53 -14.35
CA GLY A 2 -8.83 -8.41 -15.05
C GLY A 2 -7.67 -8.33 -14.07
N GLY A 3 -6.88 -9.39 -13.98
CA GLY A 3 -5.66 -9.48 -13.16
C GLY A 3 -4.49 -8.62 -13.68
N THR A 4 -4.76 -7.46 -14.25
CA THR A 4 -3.75 -6.53 -14.76
C THR A 4 -3.19 -5.69 -13.63
N ARG A 5 -1.86 -5.69 -13.46
CA ARG A 5 -1.18 -4.78 -12.54
C ARG A 5 -1.06 -3.41 -13.19
N ARG A 6 -1.49 -2.36 -12.50
CA ARG A 6 -1.33 -0.97 -12.94
C ARG A 6 -0.70 -0.13 -11.84
N LEU A 7 0.13 0.82 -12.24
CA LEU A 7 0.55 1.92 -11.38
C LEU A 7 -0.44 3.08 -11.57
N ILE A 8 -0.99 3.57 -10.47
CA ILE A 8 -1.96 4.68 -10.46
C ILE A 8 -1.29 5.86 -9.74
N PRO A 9 -1.16 7.04 -10.39
CA PRO A 9 -0.63 8.22 -9.71
C PRO A 9 -1.56 8.69 -8.60
N PHE A 10 -1.03 8.98 -7.40
CA PHE A 10 -1.82 9.51 -6.29
C PHE A 10 -2.58 10.81 -6.64
N ALA A 11 -2.02 11.62 -7.56
CA ALA A 11 -2.69 12.83 -8.06
C ALA A 11 -4.05 12.55 -8.71
N THR A 12 -4.30 11.34 -9.21
CA THR A 12 -5.59 10.96 -9.81
C THR A 12 -6.59 10.40 -8.79
N ILE A 13 -6.12 10.11 -7.57
CA ILE A 13 -6.92 9.48 -6.52
C ILE A 13 -7.58 10.55 -5.66
N LEU A 14 -8.86 10.34 -5.36
CA LEU A 14 -9.64 11.12 -4.41
C LEU A 14 -9.61 10.45 -3.03
N SER A 15 -9.93 9.16 -2.95
CA SER A 15 -9.87 8.37 -1.72
C SER A 15 -9.48 6.91 -1.95
N ILE A 16 -8.97 6.28 -0.89
CA ILE A 16 -8.76 4.84 -0.79
C ILE A 16 -9.45 4.37 0.49
N ASP A 17 -10.32 3.38 0.34
CA ASP A 17 -11.15 2.82 1.40
C ASP A 17 -10.91 1.31 1.52
N THR A 18 -10.76 0.80 2.75
CA THR A 18 -10.55 -0.63 3.04
C THR A 18 -11.12 -1.00 4.41
N GLU A 19 -11.57 -2.24 4.56
CA GLU A 19 -11.95 -2.81 5.87
C GLU A 19 -10.71 -3.22 6.71
N GLY A 20 -9.51 -3.12 6.13
CA GLY A 20 -8.30 -3.70 6.67
C GLY A 20 -8.23 -5.22 6.45
N PRO A 21 -7.21 -5.90 7.00
CA PRO A 21 -7.07 -7.34 6.86
C PRO A 21 -8.16 -8.07 7.65
N VAL A 22 -8.94 -8.91 6.96
CA VAL A 22 -9.99 -9.78 7.52
C VAL A 22 -9.57 -11.25 7.45
N ASP A 23 -8.75 -11.62 6.46
CA ASP A 23 -8.21 -12.96 6.31
C ASP A 23 -6.67 -12.98 6.12
N LEU A 24 -6.09 -14.18 5.99
CA LEU A 24 -4.63 -14.34 5.83
C LEU A 24 -4.10 -13.90 4.46
N ARG A 25 -4.90 -13.92 3.40
CA ARG A 25 -4.44 -13.51 2.05
C ARG A 25 -4.35 -11.99 1.95
N ASP A 26 -5.10 -11.27 2.80
CA ASP A 26 -5.02 -9.83 2.90
C ASP A 26 -3.64 -9.34 3.35
N LEU A 27 -2.86 -10.18 4.05
CA LEU A 27 -1.46 -9.88 4.40
C LEU A 27 -0.52 -9.84 3.18
N VAL A 28 -0.99 -10.27 2.01
CA VAL A 28 -0.27 -10.18 0.74
C VAL A 28 -0.94 -9.17 -0.18
N TRP A 29 -2.27 -9.22 -0.27
CA TRP A 29 -3.09 -8.43 -1.18
C TRP A 29 -4.31 -7.87 -0.46
N LEU A 30 -4.22 -6.61 -0.01
CA LEU A 30 -5.29 -5.97 0.76
C LEU A 30 -6.41 -5.47 -0.17
N PRO A 31 -7.67 -5.91 -0.01
CA PRO A 31 -8.79 -5.39 -0.76
C PRO A 31 -9.05 -3.92 -0.43
N ALA A 32 -9.26 -3.10 -1.47
CA ALA A 32 -9.59 -1.69 -1.32
C ALA A 32 -10.52 -1.21 -2.44
N GLN A 33 -11.31 -0.18 -2.13
CA GLN A 33 -12.03 0.63 -3.11
C GLN A 33 -11.26 1.94 -3.31
N ILE A 34 -10.97 2.27 -4.56
CA ILE A 34 -10.28 3.52 -4.93
C ILE A 34 -11.26 4.38 -5.68
N ARG A 35 -11.48 5.61 -5.20
CA ARG A 35 -12.24 6.65 -5.92
C ARG A 35 -11.25 7.56 -6.65
N LEU A 36 -11.46 7.77 -7.93
CA LEU A 36 -10.66 8.66 -8.76
C LEU A 36 -11.30 10.03 -8.87
N ARG A 37 -10.48 11.05 -9.17
CA ARG A 37 -10.93 12.44 -9.32
C ARG A 37 -11.84 12.67 -10.52
N ASP A 38 -11.80 11.77 -11.52
CA ASP A 38 -12.72 11.78 -12.66
C ASP A 38 -14.14 11.26 -12.32
N GLY A 39 -14.38 10.92 -11.05
CA GLY A 39 -15.66 10.41 -10.55
C GLY A 39 -15.82 8.90 -10.68
N SER A 40 -14.87 8.21 -11.33
CA SER A 40 -14.90 6.74 -11.42
C SER A 40 -14.43 6.10 -10.11
N ALA A 41 -14.82 4.84 -9.91
CA ALA A 41 -14.40 4.01 -8.79
C ALA A 41 -13.92 2.65 -9.28
N LEU A 42 -12.94 2.08 -8.59
CA LEU A 42 -12.39 0.77 -8.92
C LEU A 42 -12.11 -0.05 -7.66
N ALA A 43 -12.52 -1.31 -7.71
CA ALA A 43 -12.11 -2.33 -6.74
C ALA A 43 -10.69 -2.81 -7.09
N ALA A 44 -9.79 -2.79 -6.12
CA ALA A 44 -8.38 -3.17 -6.31
C ALA A 44 -7.86 -4.05 -5.18
N LEU A 45 -6.74 -4.71 -5.44
CA LEU A 45 -5.92 -5.39 -4.46
C LEU A 45 -4.61 -4.63 -4.33
N LEU A 46 -4.33 -4.12 -3.14
CA LEU A 46 -3.11 -3.37 -2.83
C LEU A 46 -2.00 -4.35 -2.41
N PRO A 47 -0.78 -4.25 -2.96
CA PRO A 47 0.34 -5.06 -2.49
C PRO A 47 0.77 -4.60 -1.09
N VAL A 48 0.64 -5.49 -0.11
CA VAL A 48 0.92 -5.17 1.30
C VAL A 48 2.40 -5.05 1.59
N THR A 49 3.26 -5.78 0.87
CA THR A 49 4.71 -5.72 1.09
C THR A 49 5.43 -4.94 -0.02
N TYR A 50 6.64 -4.48 0.30
CA TYR A 50 7.55 -3.99 -0.74
C TYR A 50 8.03 -5.12 -1.66
N PRO A 51 8.35 -4.84 -2.93
CA PRO A 51 8.90 -5.84 -3.85
C PRO A 51 10.15 -6.53 -3.28
N GLY A 52 10.34 -7.81 -3.57
CA GLY A 52 11.50 -8.60 -3.07
C GLY A 52 11.30 -9.23 -1.69
N THR A 53 10.39 -8.72 -0.87
CA THR A 53 10.13 -9.20 0.51
C THR A 53 9.89 -10.71 0.61
N ALA A 54 9.27 -11.34 -0.40
CA ALA A 54 8.98 -12.77 -0.39
C ALA A 54 10.24 -13.66 -0.37
N ALA A 55 11.39 -13.14 -0.81
CA ALA A 55 12.67 -13.86 -0.84
C ALA A 55 13.46 -13.74 0.48
N GLU A 56 12.98 -12.95 1.45
CA GLU A 56 13.66 -12.75 2.72
C GLU A 56 13.64 -14.01 3.60
N ALA A 57 14.73 -14.26 4.33
CA ALA A 57 14.77 -15.34 5.31
C ALA A 57 13.89 -15.04 6.53
N ASP A 58 13.77 -13.75 6.92
CA ASP A 58 12.98 -13.34 8.06
C ASP A 58 11.47 -13.44 7.77
N THR A 59 10.80 -14.29 8.55
CA THR A 59 9.36 -14.51 8.46
C THR A 59 8.55 -13.29 8.90
N MET A 60 9.06 -12.44 9.79
CA MET A 60 8.37 -11.21 10.21
C MET A 60 8.24 -10.22 9.06
N LEU A 61 9.23 -10.15 8.18
CA LEU A 61 9.17 -9.35 6.95
C LEU A 61 8.16 -9.97 5.97
N ARG A 62 8.25 -11.28 5.73
CA ARG A 62 7.36 -12.00 4.80
C ARG A 62 5.88 -11.97 5.19
N LEU A 63 5.58 -11.96 6.49
CA LEU A 63 4.21 -11.89 7.02
C LEU A 63 3.72 -10.46 7.25
N ALA A 64 4.44 -9.45 6.73
CA ALA A 64 4.10 -8.04 6.87
C ALA A 64 3.96 -7.57 8.34
N ARG A 65 4.68 -8.21 9.28
CA ARG A 65 4.67 -7.85 10.70
C ARG A 65 5.77 -6.85 11.08
N ARG A 66 6.64 -6.55 10.14
CA ARG A 66 7.77 -5.64 10.31
C ARG A 66 8.04 -4.93 8.99
N THR A 67 8.61 -3.72 9.11
CA THR A 67 9.19 -2.97 8.01
C THR A 67 10.64 -2.67 8.35
N GLU A 68 11.52 -2.86 7.37
CA GLU A 68 12.92 -2.48 7.43
C GLU A 68 13.23 -1.54 6.27
N TRP A 69 14.07 -0.54 6.54
CA TRP A 69 14.60 0.36 5.54
C TRP A 69 16.06 0.00 5.29
N ARG A 70 16.42 -0.26 4.03
CA ARG A 70 17.75 -0.70 3.62
C ARG A 70 18.32 0.21 2.55
N GLU A 71 19.61 0.46 2.60
CA GLU A 71 20.31 1.19 1.54
C GLU A 71 20.53 0.28 0.33
N HIS A 72 20.25 0.78 -0.87
CA HIS A 72 20.55 0.11 -2.13
C HIS A 72 20.65 1.13 -3.26
N GLY A 73 21.72 1.03 -4.07
CA GLY A 73 21.86 1.85 -5.28
C GLY A 73 21.86 3.37 -5.03
N GLY A 74 22.32 3.82 -3.86
CA GLY A 74 22.32 5.24 -3.48
C GLY A 74 20.96 5.77 -2.98
N GLY A 75 19.98 4.90 -2.75
CA GLY A 75 18.69 5.25 -2.14
C GLY A 75 18.32 4.31 -1.00
N ILE A 76 17.18 4.59 -0.36
CA ILE A 76 16.60 3.76 0.69
C ILE A 76 15.38 3.05 0.12
N HIS A 77 15.29 1.73 0.32
CA HIS A 77 14.13 0.93 -0.06
C HIS A 77 13.57 0.21 1.17
N GLY A 78 12.26 0.00 1.15
CA GLY A 78 11.57 -0.76 2.19
C GLY A 78 11.60 -2.26 1.91
N VAL A 79 11.59 -3.06 2.97
CA VAL A 79 11.39 -4.52 2.98
C VAL A 79 10.38 -4.84 4.07
N GLY A 80 9.45 -5.77 3.82
CA GLY A 80 8.36 -6.06 4.75
C GLY A 80 7.08 -5.27 4.44
N GLN A 81 6.30 -4.91 5.47
CA GLN A 81 5.03 -4.18 5.32
C GLN A 81 5.26 -2.81 4.67
N ARG A 82 4.39 -2.43 3.73
CA ARG A 82 4.41 -1.12 3.10
C ARG A 82 3.93 -0.06 4.08
N ILE A 83 4.66 1.04 4.13
CA ILE A 83 4.31 2.25 4.87
C ILE A 83 4.15 3.39 3.87
N TRP A 84 3.13 4.22 4.08
CA TRP A 84 2.95 5.48 3.40
C TRP A 84 3.14 6.63 4.38
N THR A 85 3.75 7.72 3.94
CA THR A 85 3.95 8.91 4.77
C THR A 85 3.03 10.03 4.27
N THR A 86 2.28 10.64 5.16
CA THR A 86 1.38 11.76 4.84
C THR A 86 2.15 13.07 4.70
N SER A 87 1.49 14.11 4.17
CA SER A 87 2.03 15.47 4.12
C SER A 87 2.34 16.06 5.51
N THR A 88 1.72 15.55 6.57
CA THR A 88 2.00 15.93 7.96
C THR A 88 3.19 15.19 8.58
N GLY A 89 3.84 14.30 7.82
CA GLY A 89 4.96 13.47 8.30
C GLY A 89 4.52 12.26 9.12
N HIS A 90 3.24 11.90 9.11
CA HIS A 90 2.75 10.72 9.81
C HIS A 90 2.89 9.47 8.94
N ASP A 91 3.52 8.44 9.48
CA ASP A 91 3.65 7.14 8.83
C ASP A 91 2.39 6.30 9.04
N VAL A 92 1.90 5.71 7.97
CA VAL A 92 0.66 4.93 7.92
C VAL A 92 0.98 3.54 7.37
N PRO A 93 1.04 2.51 8.23
CA PRO A 93 1.16 1.13 7.80
C PRO A 93 -0.06 0.72 6.97
N ILE A 94 0.17 0.05 5.85
CA ILE A 94 -0.90 -0.27 4.88
C ILE A 94 -2.02 -1.13 5.48
N LEU A 95 -1.74 -1.93 6.52
CA LEU A 95 -2.75 -2.79 7.17
C LEU A 95 -3.60 -2.05 8.23
N GLU A 96 -3.17 -0.87 8.65
CA GLU A 96 -3.78 -0.13 9.76
C GLU A 96 -4.79 0.93 9.32
N PHE A 97 -4.66 1.47 8.11
CA PHE A 97 -5.61 2.46 7.62
C PHE A 97 -6.96 1.83 7.24
N ARG A 98 -8.01 2.65 7.27
CA ARG A 98 -9.34 2.30 6.75
C ARG A 98 -9.82 3.28 5.68
N HIS A 99 -9.43 4.53 5.84
CA HIS A 99 -9.72 5.59 4.89
C HIS A 99 -8.50 6.48 4.72
N LEU A 100 -8.18 6.81 3.47
CA LEU A 100 -7.21 7.84 3.09
C LEU A 100 -7.85 8.78 2.09
N SER A 101 -7.78 10.08 2.37
CA SER A 101 -8.23 11.14 1.48
C SER A 101 -7.04 11.92 0.93
N PHE A 102 -7.12 12.30 -0.34
CA PHE A 102 -6.10 13.12 -0.99
C PHE A 102 -6.68 14.50 -1.28
N GLU A 103 -6.14 15.52 -0.63
CA GLU A 103 -6.54 16.90 -0.90
C GLU A 103 -6.29 17.28 -2.36
N ASN A 104 -7.10 18.21 -2.87
CA ASN A 104 -6.90 18.72 -4.22
C ASN A 104 -5.71 19.68 -4.20
N THR A 105 -4.64 19.34 -4.92
CA THR A 105 -3.60 20.32 -5.20
C THR A 105 -4.22 21.31 -6.20
N ALA A 106 -4.45 22.55 -5.75
CA ALA A 106 -4.89 23.64 -6.61
C ALA A 106 -3.84 23.98 -7.67
#